data_AF-A0A7J3MGD2-F1
#
_entry.id   AF-A0A7J3MGD2-F1
#
_cell.length_a   1.000
_cell.length_b   1.000
_cell.length_c   1.000
_cell.angle_alpha   90.00
_cell.angle_beta   90.00
_cell.angle_gamma   90.00
#
_symmetry.space_group_name_H-M   'P 1'
#
loop_
_entity.id
_entity.type
_entity.pdbx_description
1 polymer ?
#
loop_
_entity_poly.entity_id
_entity_poly.type
_entity_poly.pdbx_seq_one_letter_code
_entity_poly.pdbx_strand_id
1 'polypeptide(L)'
;MKRKIGTALVALFLIFNIAGAVDLYSKPPMWYGNASTVEGDGIVVQFLENRPWYMIWIPGKNNTAVYIVKFNRLIEFLDLDNDNKFNMSIDHMLSHALLYSAMWDVSAKTINISGIIEIRRTLCAIILVQAIGDAGGVAIVGSFNATFVNHIYSANVEVDAIPIAGGKELKIDVIISGWPWINNESKLALEIVFAGMFRGRQGIPRCVHEEYQVKNKHMSRVRLAGEDAGYYAEFRYQEEAKIQQAAHTEPNMANVSSTNCFSRDSAVTWLVYPHFDGTLIHDPSIYVGSEGILEMLLKTPVIGIIVVAAILIIAAILIKRRK
;
A
#
# COMPACT_ATOMS: atom_id res chain seq x y z
N MET A 1 24.34 -18.13 -46.59
CA MET A 1 23.11 -17.63 -45.91
C MET A 1 22.87 -18.18 -44.50
N LYS A 2 23.33 -19.41 -44.16
CA LYS A 2 23.19 -20.00 -42.81
C LYS A 2 23.81 -19.17 -41.66
N ARG A 3 24.82 -18.32 -41.92
CA ARG A 3 25.45 -17.45 -40.91
C ARG A 3 24.59 -16.29 -40.38
N LYS A 4 23.59 -15.80 -41.14
CA LYS A 4 22.76 -14.64 -40.71
C LYS A 4 21.54 -15.03 -39.86
N ILE A 5 21.18 -16.32 -39.81
CA ILE A 5 20.07 -16.82 -38.97
C ILE A 5 20.56 -17.12 -37.55
N GLY A 6 21.82 -17.58 -37.40
CA GLY A 6 22.43 -17.79 -36.09
C GLY A 6 22.55 -16.49 -35.27
N THR A 7 22.90 -15.37 -35.91
CA THR A 7 23.03 -14.07 -35.21
C THR A 7 21.69 -13.52 -34.70
N ALA A 8 20.58 -13.73 -35.41
CA ALA A 8 19.26 -13.27 -34.97
C ALA A 8 18.70 -14.10 -33.80
N LEU A 9 18.93 -15.42 -33.80
CA LEU A 9 18.52 -16.32 -32.72
C LEU A 9 19.36 -16.11 -31.44
N VAL A 10 20.66 -15.85 -31.59
CA VAL A 10 21.55 -15.51 -30.47
C VAL A 10 21.20 -14.15 -29.86
N ALA A 11 20.85 -13.15 -30.66
CA ALA A 11 20.38 -11.86 -30.15
C ALA A 11 19.07 -11.99 -29.35
N LEU A 12 18.12 -12.82 -29.82
CA LEU A 12 16.87 -13.07 -29.11
C LEU A 12 17.10 -13.84 -27.79
N PHE A 13 18.02 -14.82 -27.79
CA PHE A 13 18.40 -15.57 -26.59
C PHE A 13 19.18 -14.72 -25.57
N LEU A 14 19.98 -13.76 -26.03
CA LEU A 14 20.66 -12.77 -25.18
C LEU A 14 19.65 -11.82 -24.52
N ILE A 15 18.62 -11.36 -25.25
CA ILE A 15 17.57 -10.49 -24.69
C ILE A 15 16.76 -11.21 -23.60
N PHE A 16 16.48 -12.51 -23.77
CA PHE A 16 15.77 -13.29 -22.76
C PHE A 16 16.63 -13.67 -21.54
N ASN A 17 17.94 -13.90 -21.70
CA ASN A 17 18.82 -14.20 -20.56
C ASN A 17 19.19 -12.96 -19.73
N ILE A 18 19.20 -11.77 -20.33
CA ILE A 18 19.42 -10.53 -19.56
C ILE A 18 18.21 -10.21 -18.68
N ALA A 19 16.99 -10.59 -19.09
CA ALA A 19 15.77 -10.34 -18.31
C ALA A 19 15.65 -11.22 -17.05
N GLY A 20 16.33 -12.37 -16.99
CA GLY A 20 16.26 -13.31 -15.86
C GLY A 20 17.32 -13.13 -14.78
N ALA A 21 18.33 -12.26 -14.99
CA ALA A 21 19.52 -12.20 -14.14
C ALA A 21 19.81 -10.81 -13.54
N VAL A 22 18.85 -9.88 -13.60
CA VAL A 22 18.97 -8.61 -12.87
C VAL A 22 18.13 -8.69 -11.60
N ASP A 23 18.58 -9.52 -10.67
CA ASP A 23 18.45 -9.13 -9.27
C ASP A 23 19.31 -7.87 -9.12
N LEU A 24 18.71 -6.72 -9.46
CA LEU A 24 19.26 -5.41 -9.20
C LEU A 24 19.56 -5.38 -7.71
N TYR A 25 20.84 -5.51 -7.36
CA TYR A 25 21.32 -5.33 -6.01
C TYR A 25 20.88 -3.94 -5.56
N SER A 26 19.79 -3.89 -4.81
CA SER A 26 19.30 -2.63 -4.31
C SER A 26 20.22 -2.14 -3.21
N LYS A 27 20.53 -0.84 -3.21
CA LYS A 27 21.24 -0.21 -2.10
C LYS A 27 20.44 -0.52 -0.83
N PRO A 28 21.10 -0.99 0.25
CA PRO A 28 20.39 -1.31 1.47
C PRO A 28 19.71 -0.05 1.99
N PRO A 29 18.50 -0.17 2.56
CA PRO A 29 17.80 0.99 3.06
C PRO A 29 18.60 1.59 4.21
N MET A 30 18.65 2.92 4.27
CA MET A 30 19.49 3.65 5.24
C MET A 30 18.65 4.63 6.06
N TRP A 31 19.08 4.81 7.31
CA TRP A 31 18.58 5.87 8.20
C TRP A 31 19.31 7.19 7.93
N TYR A 32 18.54 8.28 7.85
CA TYR A 32 19.10 9.63 7.94
C TYR A 32 18.86 10.22 9.34
N GLY A 33 19.91 10.83 9.89
CA GLY A 33 20.17 11.06 11.33
C GLY A 33 19.17 11.83 12.18
N ASN A 34 18.01 12.24 11.65
CA ASN A 34 16.91 12.80 12.44
C ASN A 34 15.79 11.77 12.73
N ALA A 35 16.11 10.47 12.59
CA ALA A 35 15.27 9.33 12.95
C ALA A 35 13.85 9.33 12.37
N SER A 36 13.56 10.10 11.32
CA SER A 36 12.22 10.20 10.73
C SER A 36 12.18 9.86 9.26
N THR A 37 13.32 9.52 8.63
CA THR A 37 13.38 9.21 7.20
C THR A 37 14.14 7.92 6.96
N VAL A 38 13.56 7.05 6.15
CA VAL A 38 14.18 5.84 5.60
C VAL A 38 14.20 5.97 4.09
N GLU A 39 15.35 5.73 3.48
CA GLU A 39 15.52 5.70 2.03
C GLU A 39 15.91 4.30 1.60
N GLY A 40 15.10 3.71 0.72
CA GLY A 40 15.48 2.59 -0.12
C GLY A 40 15.59 3.02 -1.59
N ASP A 41 15.87 2.08 -2.48
CA ASP A 41 16.23 2.36 -3.88
C ASP A 41 15.19 3.07 -4.72
N GLY A 42 13.92 2.80 -4.49
CA GLY A 42 12.81 3.40 -5.21
C GLY A 42 11.80 4.10 -4.30
N ILE A 43 12.04 4.11 -2.98
CA ILE A 43 11.15 4.76 -2.02
C ILE A 43 11.95 5.53 -0.97
N VAL A 44 11.57 6.77 -0.74
CA VAL A 44 11.90 7.51 0.47
C VAL A 44 10.62 7.61 1.29
N VAL A 45 10.70 7.22 2.56
CA VAL A 45 9.61 7.29 3.52
C VAL A 45 10.02 8.23 4.64
N GLN A 46 9.27 9.31 4.81
CA GLN A 46 9.38 10.21 5.94
C GLN A 46 8.20 10.02 6.89
N PHE A 47 8.49 9.61 8.12
CA PHE A 47 7.56 9.50 9.24
C PHE A 47 7.35 10.89 9.85
N LEU A 48 6.14 11.44 9.70
CA LEU A 48 5.83 12.78 10.17
C LEU A 48 5.47 12.78 11.65
N GLU A 49 6.15 13.64 12.41
CA GLU A 49 5.87 13.90 13.82
C GLU A 49 5.81 12.63 14.70
N ASN A 50 6.54 11.57 14.32
CA ASN A 50 6.50 10.27 15.00
C ASN A 50 5.10 9.63 15.07
N ARG A 51 4.22 9.93 14.12
CA ARG A 51 2.85 9.40 14.02
C ARG A 51 2.73 8.42 12.84
N PRO A 52 1.64 7.63 12.74
CA PRO A 52 1.32 6.81 11.55
C PRO A 52 0.87 7.70 10.37
N TRP A 53 1.74 8.62 9.99
CA TRP A 53 1.60 9.60 8.93
C TRP A 53 2.90 9.64 8.14
N TYR A 54 2.80 9.32 6.86
CA TYR A 54 3.94 9.11 5.98
C TYR A 54 3.90 10.10 4.82
N MET A 55 5.05 10.70 4.54
CA MET A 55 5.34 11.33 3.25
C MET A 55 6.25 10.40 2.46
N ILE A 56 5.89 10.15 1.20
CA ILE A 56 6.52 9.11 0.39
C ILE A 56 6.83 9.65 -1.01
N TRP A 57 8.02 9.38 -1.53
CA TRP A 57 8.42 9.77 -2.89
C TRP A 57 9.51 8.85 -3.45
N ILE A 58 9.76 8.91 -4.75
CA ILE A 58 10.92 8.25 -5.37
C ILE A 58 12.19 9.09 -5.10
N PRO A 59 13.33 8.51 -4.71
CA PRO A 59 14.58 9.23 -4.51
C PRO A 59 14.90 10.22 -5.64
N GLY A 60 15.18 11.48 -5.28
CA GLY A 60 15.44 12.56 -6.24
C GLY A 60 14.23 13.11 -6.99
N LYS A 61 13.00 12.67 -6.70
CA LYS A 61 11.75 13.09 -7.36
C LYS A 61 10.75 13.83 -6.46
N ASN A 62 11.15 14.24 -5.26
CA ASN A 62 10.31 15.01 -4.32
C ASN A 62 9.83 16.38 -4.86
N ASN A 63 10.47 16.91 -5.91
CA ASN A 63 10.04 18.13 -6.60
C ASN A 63 9.00 17.89 -7.70
N THR A 64 8.61 16.63 -7.96
CA THR A 64 7.63 16.25 -8.99
C THR A 64 6.33 15.79 -8.35
N ALA A 65 6.39 14.80 -7.48
CA ALA A 65 5.23 14.29 -6.74
C ALA A 65 5.67 13.70 -5.40
N VAL A 66 4.88 14.01 -4.37
CA VAL A 66 5.01 13.47 -3.02
C VAL A 66 3.66 12.95 -2.60
N TYR A 67 3.62 11.72 -2.11
CA TYR A 67 2.41 11.07 -1.63
C TYR A 67 2.35 11.17 -0.11
N ILE A 68 1.13 11.29 0.40
CA ILE A 68 0.85 11.35 1.83
C ILE A 68 -0.10 10.20 2.15
N VAL A 69 0.27 9.37 3.12
CA VAL A 69 -0.66 8.39 3.72
C VAL A 69 -0.78 8.70 5.20
N LYS A 70 -2.00 8.90 5.68
CA LYS A 70 -2.29 9.21 7.08
C LYS A 70 -3.36 8.27 7.60
N PHE A 71 -3.03 7.48 8.62
CA PHE A 71 -4.03 6.79 9.43
C PHE A 71 -4.65 7.81 10.38
N ASN A 72 -5.89 8.21 10.10
CA ASN A 72 -6.48 9.42 10.68
C ASN A 72 -7.19 9.14 12.01
N ARG A 73 -8.14 8.20 12.00
CA ARG A 73 -8.96 7.85 13.17
C ARG A 73 -9.60 6.46 13.01
N LEU A 74 -10.08 5.94 14.12
CA LEU A 74 -10.99 4.80 14.18
C LEU A 74 -12.39 5.28 14.58
N ILE A 75 -13.42 4.63 14.04
CA ILE A 75 -14.82 4.91 14.33
C ILE A 75 -15.55 3.60 14.61
N GLU A 76 -16.23 3.52 15.74
CA GLU A 76 -17.23 2.49 15.98
C GLU A 76 -18.58 2.97 15.43
N PHE A 77 -19.27 2.12 14.68
CA PHE A 77 -20.55 2.48 14.07
C PHE A 77 -21.51 1.31 13.97
N LEU A 78 -22.81 1.61 13.90
CA LEU A 78 -23.85 0.68 13.49
C LEU A 78 -24.06 0.80 11.99
N ASP A 79 -23.87 -0.32 11.30
CA ASP A 79 -24.14 -0.50 9.88
C ASP A 79 -25.65 -0.63 9.66
N LEU A 80 -26.30 0.45 9.21
CA LEU A 80 -27.76 0.52 9.19
C LEU A 80 -28.38 -0.08 7.92
N ASP A 81 -27.61 -0.21 6.84
CA ASP A 81 -28.06 -0.84 5.59
C ASP A 81 -27.49 -2.26 5.38
N ASN A 82 -26.65 -2.74 6.30
CA ASN A 82 -26.04 -4.07 6.34
C ASN A 82 -25.15 -4.37 5.12
N ASP A 83 -24.55 -3.35 4.52
CA ASP A 83 -23.66 -3.51 3.36
C ASP A 83 -22.19 -3.79 3.76
N ASN A 84 -21.91 -3.84 5.08
CA ASN A 84 -20.60 -3.98 5.71
C ASN A 84 -19.64 -2.85 5.37
N LYS A 85 -20.09 -1.72 4.83
CA LYS A 85 -19.26 -0.56 4.55
C LYS A 85 -19.54 0.52 5.59
N PHE A 86 -18.73 1.57 5.54
CA PHE A 86 -18.96 2.74 6.38
C PHE A 86 -19.37 3.89 5.47
N ASN A 87 -20.58 4.40 5.73
CA ASN A 87 -21.14 5.55 5.06
C ASN A 87 -21.69 6.52 6.11
N MET A 88 -20.98 7.63 6.30
CA MET A 88 -21.36 8.67 7.26
C MET A 88 -22.77 9.28 7.05
N SER A 89 -23.35 9.13 5.85
CA SER A 89 -24.71 9.62 5.57
C SER A 89 -25.82 8.63 5.90
N ILE A 90 -25.48 7.35 6.10
CA ILE A 90 -26.44 6.26 6.36
C ILE A 90 -26.21 5.69 7.76
N ASP A 91 -24.96 5.44 8.14
CA ASP A 91 -24.60 4.75 9.36
C ASP A 91 -24.58 5.64 10.60
N HIS A 92 -24.78 5.01 11.76
CA HIS A 92 -24.77 5.70 13.04
C HIS A 92 -23.43 5.51 13.75
N MET A 93 -22.64 6.59 13.86
CA MET A 93 -21.38 6.58 14.61
C MET A 93 -21.63 6.58 16.12
N LEU A 94 -21.02 5.64 16.83
CA LEU A 94 -21.16 5.49 18.28
C LEU A 94 -19.98 6.11 19.04
N SER A 95 -18.76 5.86 18.55
CA SER A 95 -17.53 6.35 19.18
C SER A 95 -16.43 6.55 18.16
N HIS A 96 -15.41 7.33 18.52
CA HIS A 96 -14.25 7.51 17.67
C HIS A 96 -12.97 7.76 18.48
N ALA A 97 -11.84 7.53 17.84
CA ALA A 97 -10.52 7.80 18.41
C ALA A 97 -9.59 8.40 17.36
N LEU A 98 -9.03 9.57 17.65
CA LEU A 98 -8.13 10.29 16.76
C LEU A 98 -6.70 9.75 16.90
N LEU A 99 -6.18 9.08 15.86
CA LEU A 99 -4.85 8.49 15.90
C LEU A 99 -3.75 9.56 15.89
N TYR A 100 -4.02 10.71 15.25
CA TYR A 100 -3.04 11.79 15.12
C TYR A 100 -2.87 12.63 16.39
N SER A 101 -3.79 12.57 17.36
CA SER A 101 -3.68 13.35 18.61
C SER A 101 -2.92 12.59 19.71
N ALA A 102 -2.66 11.29 19.51
CA ALA A 102 -1.96 10.47 20.48
C ALA A 102 -0.46 10.80 20.56
N MET A 103 0.12 10.54 21.72
CA MET A 103 1.57 10.48 21.89
C MET A 103 2.05 9.08 21.57
N TRP A 104 3.00 8.97 20.65
CA TRP A 104 3.49 7.70 20.13
C TRP A 104 4.90 7.41 20.66
N ASP A 105 5.04 6.26 21.30
CA ASP A 105 6.33 5.68 21.64
C ASP A 105 6.93 5.06 20.39
N VAL A 106 8.14 5.50 20.04
CA VAL A 106 8.79 5.11 18.79
C VAL A 106 10.06 4.34 19.07
N SER A 107 10.20 3.20 18.41
CA SER A 107 11.45 2.45 18.35
C SER A 107 11.80 2.09 16.91
N ALA A 108 13.09 1.91 16.67
CA ALA A 108 13.61 1.51 15.37
C ALA A 108 14.73 0.48 15.55
N LYS A 109 14.78 -0.50 14.65
CA LYS A 109 15.85 -1.49 14.59
C LYS A 109 16.18 -1.85 13.15
N THR A 110 17.42 -2.24 12.94
CA THR A 110 17.89 -2.84 11.69
C THR A 110 18.11 -4.33 11.95
N ILE A 111 17.48 -5.18 11.16
CA ILE A 111 17.59 -6.64 11.26
C ILE A 111 18.24 -7.14 9.98
N ASN A 112 19.15 -8.11 10.09
CA ASN A 112 19.73 -8.81 8.94
C ASN A 112 19.30 -10.28 9.00
N ILE A 113 18.52 -10.71 8.02
CA ILE A 113 18.03 -12.08 7.88
C ILE A 113 18.58 -12.63 6.58
N SER A 114 19.56 -13.53 6.67
CA SER A 114 20.15 -14.20 5.50
C SER A 114 20.67 -13.22 4.43
N GLY A 115 21.21 -12.07 4.84
CA GLY A 115 21.73 -11.03 3.93
C GLY A 115 20.68 -10.00 3.50
N ILE A 116 19.40 -10.19 3.84
CA ILE A 116 18.35 -9.19 3.61
C ILE A 116 18.29 -8.27 4.83
N ILE A 117 18.45 -6.97 4.58
CA ILE A 117 18.36 -5.93 5.61
C ILE A 117 16.91 -5.47 5.69
N GLU A 118 16.33 -5.57 6.88
CA GLU A 118 15.04 -4.99 7.23
C GLU A 118 15.26 -3.79 8.14
N ILE A 119 14.74 -2.63 7.75
CA ILE A 119 14.53 -1.53 8.68
C ILE A 119 13.11 -1.66 9.23
N ARG A 120 13.01 -1.87 10.55
CA ARG A 120 11.75 -1.94 11.27
C ARG A 120 11.59 -0.71 12.15
N ARG A 121 10.48 0.01 12.01
CA ARG A 121 10.07 1.08 12.92
C ARG A 121 8.73 0.76 13.55
N THR A 122 8.68 0.76 14.87
CA THR A 122 7.45 0.51 15.63
C THR A 122 6.97 1.80 16.27
N LEU A 123 5.69 2.11 16.08
CA LEU A 123 4.97 3.20 16.74
C LEU A 123 3.92 2.56 17.65
N CYS A 124 3.95 2.82 18.96
CA CYS A 124 2.94 2.33 19.92
C CYS A 124 2.27 3.50 20.63
N ALA A 125 0.96 3.42 20.87
CA ALA A 125 0.24 4.41 21.68
C ALA A 125 -0.94 3.79 22.42
N ILE A 126 -1.28 4.37 23.58
CA ILE A 126 -2.58 4.20 24.23
C ILE A 126 -3.44 5.39 23.82
N ILE A 127 -4.61 5.13 23.23
CA ILE A 127 -5.45 6.16 22.61
C ILE A 127 -6.82 6.16 23.28
N LEU A 128 -7.29 7.34 23.67
CA LEU A 128 -8.60 7.52 24.29
C LEU A 128 -9.72 7.42 23.25
N VAL A 129 -10.82 6.77 23.62
CA VAL A 129 -12.03 6.65 22.80
C VAL A 129 -13.11 7.57 23.33
N GLN A 130 -13.67 8.37 22.43
CA GLN A 130 -14.70 9.35 22.71
C GLN A 130 -16.04 8.83 22.18
N ALA A 131 -17.04 8.69 23.05
CA ALA A 131 -18.42 8.48 22.62
C ALA A 131 -18.96 9.73 21.94
N ILE A 132 -19.75 9.51 20.90
CA ILE A 132 -20.49 10.55 20.21
C ILE A 132 -21.89 10.56 20.83
N GLY A 133 -22.15 11.52 21.73
CA GLY A 133 -23.46 11.67 22.35
C GLY A 133 -24.42 12.47 21.48
N ASP A 134 -25.72 12.14 21.53
CA ASP A 134 -26.80 12.81 20.80
C ASP A 134 -26.86 14.34 21.04
N ALA A 135 -26.40 14.79 22.22
CA ALA A 135 -26.40 16.20 22.63
C ALA A 135 -25.05 16.92 22.38
N GLY A 136 -24.12 16.31 21.63
CA GLY A 136 -22.80 16.89 21.35
C GLY A 136 -21.83 16.88 22.54
N GLY A 137 -22.16 16.17 23.62
CA GLY A 137 -21.26 15.93 24.74
C GLY A 137 -20.19 14.90 24.37
N VAL A 138 -18.93 15.19 24.72
CA VAL A 138 -17.80 14.27 24.54
C VAL A 138 -17.56 13.54 25.86
N ALA A 139 -17.87 12.25 25.90
CA ALA A 139 -17.57 11.38 27.04
C ALA A 139 -16.45 10.41 26.67
N ILE A 140 -15.44 10.25 27.53
CA ILE A 140 -14.41 9.22 27.36
C ILE A 140 -15.01 7.88 27.81
N VAL A 141 -15.09 6.90 26.91
CA VAL A 141 -15.63 5.56 27.21
C VAL A 141 -14.55 4.54 27.53
N GLY A 142 -13.30 4.83 27.18
CA GLY A 142 -12.17 3.97 27.49
C GLY A 142 -10.92 4.35 26.71
N SER A 143 -10.02 3.39 26.58
CA SER A 143 -8.83 3.49 25.75
C SER A 143 -8.51 2.15 25.12
N PHE A 144 -7.69 2.18 24.07
CA PHE A 144 -7.19 0.98 23.41
C PHE A 144 -5.70 1.15 23.08
N ASN A 145 -5.04 0.04 22.78
CA ASN A 145 -3.66 0.03 22.33
C ASN A 145 -3.62 0.00 20.80
N ALA A 146 -2.87 0.92 20.21
CA ALA A 146 -2.58 0.94 18.77
C ALA A 146 -1.09 0.74 18.56
N THR A 147 -0.71 -0.19 17.68
CA THR A 147 0.67 -0.38 17.25
C THR A 147 0.74 -0.39 15.73
N PHE A 148 1.69 0.36 15.17
CA PHE A 148 2.04 0.35 13.76
C PHE A 148 3.48 -0.14 13.62
N VAL A 149 3.66 -1.32 13.04
CA VAL A 149 4.99 -1.88 12.74
C VAL A 149 5.29 -1.67 11.27
N ASN A 150 6.33 -0.90 10.98
CA ASN A 150 6.66 -0.45 9.65
C ASN A 150 7.92 -1.16 9.18
N HIS A 151 7.87 -1.80 8.01
CA HIS A 151 8.94 -2.64 7.48
C HIS A 151 9.36 -2.16 6.10
N ILE A 152 10.66 -1.94 5.92
CA ILE A 152 11.29 -1.69 4.61
C ILE A 152 12.42 -2.69 4.45
N TYR A 153 12.34 -3.52 3.40
CA TYR A 153 13.31 -4.56 3.10
C TYR A 153 14.29 -4.10 2.03
N SER A 154 15.54 -4.58 2.10
CA SER A 154 16.57 -4.30 1.10
C SER A 154 16.47 -5.13 -0.17
N ALA A 155 15.64 -6.17 -0.17
CA ALA A 155 15.42 -7.06 -1.30
C ALA A 155 13.95 -7.51 -1.30
N ASN A 156 13.49 -8.06 -2.42
CA ASN A 156 12.15 -8.64 -2.49
C ASN A 156 12.04 -9.78 -1.47
N VAL A 157 10.96 -9.76 -0.70
CA VAL A 157 10.66 -10.80 0.29
C VAL A 157 9.22 -11.26 0.13
N GLU A 158 8.92 -12.43 0.67
CA GLU A 158 7.55 -12.90 0.83
C GLU A 158 7.20 -12.88 2.31
N VAL A 159 6.12 -12.17 2.66
CA VAL A 159 5.58 -12.11 4.02
C VAL A 159 4.15 -12.60 3.98
N ASP A 160 3.83 -13.67 4.70
CA ASP A 160 2.51 -14.30 4.70
C ASP A 160 1.95 -14.55 3.30
N ALA A 161 2.79 -15.14 2.43
CA ALA A 161 2.48 -15.44 1.03
C ALA A 161 2.27 -14.22 0.12
N ILE A 162 2.54 -13.00 0.59
CA ILE A 162 2.45 -11.75 -0.18
C ILE A 162 3.87 -11.28 -0.54
N PRO A 163 4.15 -11.03 -1.83
CA PRO A 163 5.42 -10.47 -2.26
C PRO A 163 5.47 -8.98 -1.87
N ILE A 164 6.53 -8.59 -1.17
CA ILE A 164 6.83 -7.20 -0.81
C ILE A 164 8.04 -6.75 -1.64
N ALA A 165 7.88 -5.65 -2.38
CA ALA A 165 8.94 -5.14 -3.23
C ALA A 165 10.05 -4.44 -2.41
N GLY A 166 11.23 -5.06 -2.36
CA GLY A 166 12.40 -4.52 -1.66
C GLY A 166 12.78 -3.14 -2.17
N GLY A 167 13.07 -2.22 -1.24
CA GLY A 167 13.47 -0.84 -1.55
C GLY A 167 12.39 0.00 -2.24
N LYS A 168 11.16 -0.51 -2.43
CA LYS A 168 10.07 0.17 -3.16
C LYS A 168 8.73 0.14 -2.43
N GLU A 169 8.64 -0.64 -1.36
CA GLU A 169 7.40 -0.87 -0.62
C GLU A 169 7.63 -0.76 0.89
N LEU A 170 6.71 -0.07 1.55
CA LEU A 170 6.59 0.01 2.99
C LEU A 170 5.46 -0.94 3.42
N LYS A 171 5.79 -2.06 4.06
CA LYS A 171 4.77 -2.91 4.71
C LYS A 171 4.45 -2.34 6.09
N ILE A 172 3.19 -2.36 6.47
CA ILE A 172 2.69 -1.83 7.74
C ILE A 172 1.83 -2.89 8.42
N ASP A 173 2.15 -3.26 9.65
CA ASP A 173 1.29 -4.06 10.51
C ASP A 173 0.48 -3.09 11.36
N VAL A 174 -0.83 -3.05 11.18
CA VAL A 174 -1.78 -2.29 12.00
C VAL A 174 -2.35 -3.23 13.04
N ILE A 175 -2.03 -2.98 14.31
CA ILE A 175 -2.41 -3.83 15.44
C ILE A 175 -3.25 -2.99 16.41
N ILE A 176 -4.48 -3.43 16.65
CA ILE A 176 -5.45 -2.75 17.51
C ILE A 176 -5.92 -3.73 18.57
N SER A 177 -5.73 -3.39 19.85
CA SER A 177 -6.08 -4.27 20.96
C SER A 177 -6.91 -3.55 22.03
N GLY A 178 -7.96 -4.21 22.49
CA GLY A 178 -8.78 -3.72 23.60
C GLY A 178 -9.64 -2.51 23.22
N TRP A 179 -10.28 -2.53 22.06
CA TRP A 179 -11.26 -1.49 21.71
C TRP A 179 -12.43 -1.53 22.71
N PRO A 180 -12.78 -0.40 23.37
CA PRO A 180 -13.86 -0.33 24.34
C PRO A 180 -15.23 -0.21 23.63
N TRP A 181 -15.71 -1.32 23.08
CA TRP A 181 -16.99 -1.38 22.37
C TRP A 181 -18.15 -0.83 23.19
N ILE A 182 -18.95 0.05 22.58
CA ILE A 182 -20.21 0.55 23.14
C ILE A 182 -21.35 -0.42 22.80
N ASN A 183 -21.27 -1.09 21.65
CA ASN A 183 -22.29 -2.00 21.16
C ASN A 183 -21.67 -3.32 20.63
N ASN A 184 -22.37 -4.44 20.79
CA ASN A 184 -21.90 -5.76 20.36
C ASN A 184 -22.20 -6.08 18.88
N GLU A 185 -23.07 -5.29 18.24
CA GLU A 185 -23.45 -5.42 16.83
C GLU A 185 -22.73 -4.37 15.97
N SER A 186 -22.00 -3.44 16.58
CA SER A 186 -21.25 -2.42 15.86
C SER A 186 -20.00 -2.97 15.18
N LYS A 187 -19.49 -2.19 14.22
CA LYS A 187 -18.28 -2.46 13.47
C LYS A 187 -17.25 -1.38 13.73
N LEU A 188 -16.00 -1.63 13.35
CA LEU A 188 -14.91 -0.67 13.47
C LEU A 188 -14.43 -0.23 12.09
N ALA A 189 -14.45 1.06 11.80
CA ALA A 189 -13.91 1.64 10.57
C ALA A 189 -12.59 2.36 10.85
N LEU A 190 -11.54 2.04 10.09
CA LEU A 190 -10.27 2.76 10.07
C LEU A 190 -10.24 3.73 8.89
N GLU A 191 -10.09 5.02 9.18
CA GLU A 191 -9.95 6.06 8.17
C GLU A 191 -8.49 6.20 7.73
N ILE A 192 -8.23 6.01 6.45
CA ILE A 192 -6.93 6.28 5.81
C ILE A 192 -7.11 7.39 4.79
N VAL A 193 -6.34 8.46 4.94
CA VAL A 193 -6.24 9.52 3.94
C VAL A 193 -5.02 9.24 3.08
N PHE A 194 -5.23 9.09 1.77
CA PHE A 194 -4.18 8.93 0.78
C PHE A 194 -4.22 10.09 -0.22
N ALA A 195 -3.21 10.95 -0.20
CA ALA A 195 -3.16 12.16 -1.01
C ALA A 195 -1.86 12.27 -1.82
N GLY A 196 -1.88 13.07 -2.88
CA GLY A 196 -0.74 13.31 -3.76
C GLY A 196 -0.54 14.80 -3.99
N MET A 197 0.66 15.29 -3.69
CA MET A 197 1.09 16.64 -3.99
C MET A 197 1.91 16.62 -5.29
N PHE A 198 1.30 17.05 -6.39
CA PHE A 198 1.94 17.09 -7.71
C PHE A 198 2.43 18.50 -8.01
N ARG A 199 3.73 18.67 -8.27
CA ARG A 199 4.40 19.96 -8.49
C ARG A 199 4.79 20.13 -9.95
N GLY A 200 4.61 21.35 -10.45
CA GLY A 200 5.21 21.82 -11.70
C GLY A 200 4.49 21.44 -12.99
N ARG A 201 3.35 20.73 -12.95
CA ARG A 201 2.59 20.33 -14.16
C ARG A 201 1.08 20.35 -13.91
N GLN A 202 0.31 20.72 -14.93
CA GLN A 202 -1.15 20.97 -14.84
C GLN A 202 -2.04 19.73 -15.01
N GLY A 203 -1.45 18.53 -15.11
CA GLY A 203 -2.18 17.29 -15.27
C GLY A 203 -3.20 17.03 -14.15
N ILE A 204 -4.27 16.31 -14.47
CA ILE A 204 -5.28 15.92 -13.47
C ILE A 204 -4.79 14.61 -12.84
N PRO A 205 -4.54 14.56 -11.52
CA PRO A 205 -4.19 13.31 -10.88
C PRO A 205 -5.28 12.27 -11.07
N ARG A 206 -4.87 11.03 -11.28
CA ARG A 206 -5.77 9.90 -11.46
C ARG A 206 -5.73 9.05 -10.21
N CYS A 207 -6.90 8.83 -9.61
CA CYS A 207 -7.09 7.86 -8.55
C CYS A 207 -7.95 6.69 -9.06
N VAL A 208 -7.52 5.46 -8.78
CA VAL A 208 -8.20 4.23 -9.22
C VAL A 208 -8.21 3.22 -8.09
N HIS A 209 -9.35 2.54 -7.90
CA HIS A 209 -9.45 1.35 -7.06
C HIS A 209 -9.46 0.09 -7.93
N GLU A 210 -8.72 -0.92 -7.50
CA GLU A 210 -8.65 -2.21 -8.17
C GLU A 210 -8.58 -3.34 -7.15
N GLU A 211 -9.40 -4.35 -7.36
CA GLU A 211 -9.36 -5.64 -6.66
C GLU A 211 -8.53 -6.62 -7.48
N TYR A 212 -7.72 -7.43 -6.80
CA TYR A 212 -6.88 -8.44 -7.44
C TYR A 212 -6.58 -9.58 -6.48
N GLN A 213 -6.06 -10.68 -7.02
CA GLN A 213 -5.64 -11.82 -6.23
C GLN A 213 -4.14 -12.01 -6.31
N VAL A 214 -3.54 -12.34 -5.17
CA VAL A 214 -2.14 -12.78 -5.08
C VAL A 214 -2.13 -14.16 -4.45
N LYS A 215 -1.78 -15.16 -5.25
CA LYS A 215 -1.93 -16.57 -4.88
C LYS A 215 -3.39 -16.85 -4.49
N ASN A 216 -3.66 -17.14 -3.22
CA ASN A 216 -4.99 -17.41 -2.68
C ASN A 216 -5.53 -16.27 -1.80
N LYS A 217 -4.92 -15.08 -1.85
CA LYS A 217 -5.31 -13.93 -1.04
C LYS A 217 -6.02 -12.88 -1.89
N HIS A 218 -7.15 -12.41 -1.39
CA HIS A 218 -7.87 -11.28 -1.94
C HIS A 218 -7.22 -9.98 -1.48
N MET A 219 -6.89 -9.14 -2.45
CA MET A 219 -6.17 -7.90 -2.25
C MET A 219 -6.94 -6.77 -2.92
N SER A 220 -6.89 -5.61 -2.29
CA SER A 220 -7.40 -4.37 -2.86
C SER A 220 -6.30 -3.33 -2.89
N ARG A 221 -6.36 -2.44 -3.88
CA ARG A 221 -5.45 -1.30 -3.97
C ARG A 221 -6.14 -0.01 -4.38
N VAL A 222 -5.68 1.09 -3.80
CA VAL A 222 -5.95 2.44 -4.28
C VAL A 222 -4.66 2.98 -4.88
N ARG A 223 -4.68 3.24 -6.18
CA ARG A 223 -3.55 3.81 -6.91
C ARG A 223 -3.78 5.31 -7.13
N LEU A 224 -2.76 6.11 -6.84
CA LEU A 224 -2.74 7.54 -7.15
C LEU A 224 -1.55 7.85 -8.05
N ALA A 225 -1.81 8.43 -9.22
CA ALA A 225 -0.81 8.77 -10.22
C ALA A 225 -0.98 10.21 -10.70
N GLY A 226 0.11 10.94 -10.83
CA GLY A 226 0.10 12.22 -11.55
C GLY A 226 0.28 11.95 -13.03
N GLU A 227 -0.57 12.52 -13.88
CA GLU A 227 -0.55 12.31 -15.34
C GLU A 227 0.86 12.46 -15.95
N ASP A 228 1.59 13.48 -15.52
CA ASP A 228 2.93 13.77 -16.03
C ASP A 228 4.07 13.38 -15.06
N ALA A 229 3.76 12.73 -13.93
CA ALA A 229 4.78 12.37 -12.96
C ALA A 229 5.68 11.25 -13.50
N GLY A 230 5.13 10.35 -14.33
CA GLY A 230 5.80 9.14 -14.81
C GLY A 230 5.93 8.06 -13.71
N TYR A 231 5.28 8.27 -12.57
CA TYR A 231 5.24 7.35 -11.45
C TYR A 231 3.98 7.53 -10.61
N TYR A 232 3.69 6.54 -9.78
CA TYR A 232 2.49 6.42 -8.97
C TYR A 232 2.82 5.84 -7.59
N ALA A 233 1.89 6.01 -6.65
CA ALA A 233 1.89 5.26 -5.41
C ALA A 233 0.60 4.42 -5.29
N GLU A 234 0.69 3.32 -4.56
CA GLU A 234 -0.44 2.44 -4.26
C GLU A 234 -0.54 2.24 -2.75
N PHE A 235 -1.73 2.43 -2.20
CA PHE A 235 -2.09 1.89 -0.89
C PHE A 235 -2.75 0.52 -1.13
N ARG A 236 -2.11 -0.55 -0.66
CA ARG A 236 -2.55 -1.94 -0.84
C ARG A 236 -2.95 -2.52 0.50
N TYR A 237 -3.93 -3.41 0.50
CA TYR A 237 -4.37 -4.11 1.72
C TYR A 237 -5.00 -5.46 1.38
N GLN A 238 -5.03 -6.35 2.36
CA GLN A 238 -5.74 -7.62 2.28
C GLN A 238 -7.22 -7.37 2.58
N GLU A 239 -8.10 -8.18 1.99
CA GLU A 239 -9.53 -8.17 2.32
C GLU A 239 -9.86 -9.08 3.51
N GLU A 240 -8.82 -9.46 4.26
CA GLU A 240 -8.92 -10.26 5.47
C GLU A 240 -7.94 -9.71 6.53
N ALA A 241 -8.37 -9.74 7.79
CA ALA A 241 -7.55 -9.41 8.95
C ALA A 241 -7.56 -10.56 9.95
N LYS A 242 -6.50 -10.65 10.75
CA LYS A 242 -6.36 -11.66 11.80
C LYS A 242 -6.94 -11.11 13.11
N ILE A 243 -7.77 -11.90 13.78
CA ILE A 243 -8.29 -11.63 15.12
C ILE A 243 -7.65 -12.64 16.07
N GLN A 244 -6.75 -12.16 16.92
CA GLN A 244 -6.10 -12.94 17.96
C GLN A 244 -6.82 -12.74 19.29
N GLN A 245 -7.48 -13.80 19.75
CA GLN A 245 -8.09 -13.85 21.08
C GLN A 245 -7.08 -14.42 22.09
N ALA A 246 -7.13 -13.94 23.34
CA ALA A 246 -6.21 -14.39 24.39
C ALA A 246 -6.37 -15.89 24.73
N ALA A 247 -7.58 -16.44 24.54
CA ALA A 247 -7.91 -17.82 24.85
C ALA A 247 -7.55 -18.83 23.73
N HIS A 248 -7.27 -18.34 22.51
CA HIS A 248 -7.05 -19.18 21.34
C HIS A 248 -5.60 -19.14 20.89
N THR A 249 -5.07 -20.29 20.50
CA THR A 249 -3.68 -20.41 20.01
C THR A 249 -3.54 -19.92 18.58
N GLU A 250 -4.56 -20.11 17.75
CA GLU A 250 -4.57 -19.69 16.35
C GLU A 250 -5.47 -18.46 16.15
N PRO A 251 -5.06 -17.50 15.30
CA PRO A 251 -5.89 -16.35 14.97
C PRO A 251 -7.05 -16.75 14.05
N ASN A 252 -8.21 -16.14 14.27
CA ASN A 252 -9.35 -16.25 13.37
C ASN A 252 -9.20 -15.22 12.23
N MET A 253 -9.54 -15.60 11.00
CA MET A 253 -9.60 -14.65 9.89
C MET A 253 -10.97 -13.96 9.87
N ALA A 254 -10.98 -12.65 9.66
CA ALA A 254 -12.16 -11.83 9.54
C ALA A 254 -12.12 -11.04 8.23
N ASN A 255 -13.23 -11.02 7.50
CA ASN A 255 -13.33 -10.27 6.26
C ASN A 255 -13.23 -8.76 6.53
N VAL A 256 -12.50 -8.06 5.67
CA VAL A 256 -12.34 -6.61 5.69
C VAL A 256 -12.96 -6.05 4.42
N SER A 257 -13.98 -5.25 4.59
CA SER A 257 -14.62 -4.49 3.53
C SER A 257 -14.01 -3.09 3.44
N SER A 258 -14.20 -2.44 2.29
CA SER A 258 -13.69 -1.08 2.10
C SER A 258 -14.67 -0.16 1.40
N THR A 259 -14.53 1.13 1.68
CA THR A 259 -15.17 2.23 0.93
C THR A 259 -14.14 3.26 0.58
N ASN A 260 -14.15 3.72 -0.67
CA ASN A 260 -13.19 4.68 -1.18
C ASN A 260 -13.93 5.93 -1.68
N CYS A 261 -13.65 7.07 -1.07
CA CYS A 261 -14.16 8.37 -1.48
C CYS A 261 -13.06 9.13 -2.21
N PHE A 262 -13.22 9.33 -3.52
CA PHE A 262 -12.21 9.98 -4.36
C PHE A 262 -12.45 11.48 -4.48
N SER A 263 -11.35 12.23 -4.41
CA SER A 263 -11.24 13.64 -4.80
C SER A 263 -10.20 13.77 -5.90
N ARG A 264 -9.94 15.00 -6.36
CA ARG A 264 -9.02 15.28 -7.47
C ARG A 264 -7.60 14.76 -7.23
N ASP A 265 -7.11 14.86 -6.01
CA ASP A 265 -5.71 14.60 -5.64
C ASP A 265 -5.57 13.69 -4.41
N SER A 266 -6.68 13.09 -3.99
CA SER A 266 -6.77 12.33 -2.74
C SER A 266 -7.88 11.30 -2.78
N ALA A 267 -7.72 10.28 -1.95
CA ALA A 267 -8.71 9.28 -1.64
C ALA A 267 -8.80 9.16 -0.11
N VAL A 268 -10.03 9.04 0.39
CA VAL A 268 -10.27 8.58 1.76
C VAL A 268 -10.75 7.14 1.66
N THR A 269 -9.98 6.22 2.23
CA THR A 269 -10.31 4.80 2.31
C THR A 269 -10.75 4.47 3.73
N TRP A 270 -11.92 3.86 3.86
CA TRP A 270 -12.41 3.28 5.10
C TRP A 270 -12.23 1.77 5.03
N LEU A 271 -11.45 1.19 5.93
CA LEU A 271 -11.38 -0.26 6.11
C LEU A 271 -12.28 -0.65 7.27
N VAL A 272 -13.26 -1.52 7.03
CA VAL A 272 -14.27 -1.91 8.01
C VAL A 272 -13.99 -3.32 8.49
N TYR A 273 -13.93 -3.46 9.81
CA TYR A 273 -13.72 -4.70 10.52
C TYR A 273 -15.01 -5.08 11.26
N PRO A 274 -15.37 -6.37 11.31
CA PRO A 274 -16.47 -6.81 12.16
C PRO A 274 -16.14 -6.56 13.64
N HIS A 275 -17.15 -6.65 14.51
CA HIS A 275 -16.93 -6.71 15.94
C HIS A 275 -15.90 -7.79 16.29
N PHE A 276 -14.99 -7.49 17.21
CA PHE A 276 -13.98 -8.45 17.64
C PHE A 276 -13.62 -8.30 19.12
N ASP A 277 -13.33 -9.44 19.74
CA ASP A 277 -12.66 -9.51 21.03
C ASP A 277 -11.15 -9.74 20.84
N GLY A 278 -10.33 -9.10 21.67
CA GLY A 278 -8.88 -9.31 21.67
C GLY A 278 -8.13 -8.32 20.78
N THR A 279 -7.31 -8.86 19.86
CA THR A 279 -6.38 -8.08 19.02
C THR A 279 -6.64 -8.28 17.54
N LEU A 280 -6.96 -7.20 16.85
CA LEU A 280 -7.01 -7.11 15.39
C LEU A 280 -5.62 -6.85 14.84
N ILE A 281 -5.21 -7.60 13.81
CA ILE A 281 -3.95 -7.42 13.07
C ILE A 281 -4.29 -7.37 11.58
N HIS A 282 -3.89 -6.30 10.91
CA HIS A 282 -4.06 -6.13 9.48
C HIS A 282 -2.77 -5.59 8.84
N ASP A 283 -2.47 -6.02 7.61
CA ASP A 283 -1.17 -5.83 6.96
C ASP A 283 -1.24 -4.99 5.67
N PRO A 284 -1.62 -3.69 5.71
CA PRO A 284 -1.53 -2.84 4.53
C PRO A 284 -0.07 -2.58 4.11
N SER A 285 0.11 -2.11 2.88
CA SER A 285 1.40 -1.63 2.38
C SER A 285 1.26 -0.39 1.51
N ILE A 286 2.35 0.35 1.38
CA ILE A 286 2.46 1.48 0.47
C ILE A 286 3.58 1.22 -0.51
N TYR A 287 3.23 1.09 -1.79
CA TYR A 287 4.16 0.82 -2.87
C TYR A 287 4.36 2.07 -3.73
N VAL A 288 5.59 2.27 -4.22
CA VAL A 288 5.89 3.30 -5.22
C VAL A 288 6.45 2.63 -6.47
N GLY A 289 5.86 2.95 -7.62
CA GLY A 289 6.25 2.41 -8.91
C GLY A 289 6.33 3.49 -9.98
N SER A 290 7.15 3.26 -11.00
CA SER A 290 7.15 4.06 -12.22
C SER A 290 6.27 3.39 -13.28
N GLU A 291 5.58 4.17 -14.11
CA GLU A 291 5.01 3.60 -15.33
C GLU A 291 6.17 3.15 -16.23
N GLY A 292 6.20 1.87 -16.61
CA GLY A 292 7.27 1.36 -17.45
C GLY A 292 7.25 2.06 -18.80
N ILE A 293 8.42 2.41 -19.35
CA ILE A 293 8.53 2.95 -20.72
C ILE A 293 7.80 2.01 -21.70
N LEU A 294 7.88 0.70 -21.49
CA LEU A 294 7.19 -0.30 -22.31
C LEU A 294 5.66 -0.22 -22.19
N GLU A 295 5.11 0.00 -21.00
CA GLU A 295 3.66 0.19 -20.81
C GLU A 295 3.18 1.51 -21.44
N MET A 296 3.98 2.57 -21.33
CA MET A 296 3.71 3.86 -21.97
C MET A 296 3.74 3.74 -23.50
N LEU A 297 4.70 2.98 -24.04
CA LEU A 297 4.83 2.67 -25.47
C LEU A 297 3.68 1.76 -25.97
N LEU A 298 3.19 0.82 -25.17
CA LEU A 298 2.08 -0.07 -25.55
C LEU A 298 0.72 0.64 -25.49
N LYS A 299 0.55 1.64 -24.62
CA LYS A 299 -0.68 2.46 -24.56
C LYS A 299 -0.77 3.49 -25.68
N THR A 300 0.31 3.76 -26.41
CA THR A 300 0.28 4.66 -27.57
C THR A 300 -0.15 3.88 -28.82
N PRO A 301 -1.32 4.16 -29.43
CA PRO A 301 -1.88 3.33 -30.50
C PRO A 301 -0.95 3.24 -31.72
N VAL A 302 -0.16 4.28 -31.99
CA VAL A 302 0.82 4.31 -33.09
C VAL A 302 1.92 3.26 -32.91
N ILE A 303 2.38 3.05 -31.69
CA ILE A 303 3.52 2.16 -31.41
C ILE A 303 3.05 0.71 -31.33
N GLY A 304 1.84 0.46 -30.82
CA GLY A 304 1.17 -0.83 -30.97
C GLY A 304 1.07 -1.26 -32.43
N ILE A 305 0.70 -0.35 -33.33
CA ILE A 305 0.66 -0.61 -34.78
C ILE A 305 2.07 -0.93 -35.33
N ILE A 306 3.11 -0.19 -34.90
CA ILE A 306 4.49 -0.44 -35.34
C ILE A 306 5.00 -1.80 -34.89
N VAL A 307 4.74 -2.19 -33.63
CA VAL A 307 5.16 -3.50 -33.09
C VAL A 307 4.42 -4.64 -33.80
N VAL A 308 3.11 -4.52 -33.99
CA VAL A 308 2.31 -5.52 -34.74
C VAL A 308 2.78 -5.60 -36.20
N ALA A 309 3.04 -4.47 -36.86
CA ALA A 309 3.56 -4.45 -38.21
C ALA A 309 4.95 -5.12 -38.31
N ALA A 310 5.84 -4.87 -37.35
CA ALA A 310 7.15 -5.51 -37.30
C ALA A 310 7.04 -7.04 -37.13
N ILE A 311 6.15 -7.50 -36.24
CA ILE A 311 5.88 -8.94 -36.04
C ILE A 311 5.33 -9.58 -37.32
N LEU A 312 4.38 -8.92 -37.99
CA LEU A 312 3.80 -9.39 -39.25
C LEU A 312 4.83 -9.45 -40.39
N ILE A 313 5.73 -8.46 -40.49
CA ILE A 313 6.82 -8.46 -41.47
C ILE A 313 7.78 -9.62 -41.20
N ILE A 314 8.16 -9.86 -39.94
CA ILE A 314 9.04 -10.98 -39.57
C ILE A 314 8.35 -12.31 -39.89
N ALA A 315 7.07 -12.47 -39.55
CA ALA A 315 6.29 -13.66 -39.86
C ALA A 315 6.18 -13.91 -41.38
N ALA A 316 5.92 -12.86 -42.17
CA ALA A 316 5.87 -12.95 -43.63
C ALA A 316 7.23 -13.35 -44.23
N ILE A 317 8.34 -12.82 -43.71
CA ILE A 317 9.70 -13.21 -44.11
C ILE A 317 9.97 -14.68 -43.78
N LEU A 318 9.52 -15.16 -42.62
CA LEU A 318 9.67 -16.56 -42.21
C LEU A 318 8.83 -17.51 -43.06
N ILE A 319 7.58 -17.15 -43.38
CA ILE A 319 6.69 -17.94 -44.25
C ILE A 319 7.23 -18.00 -45.68
N LYS A 320 7.65 -16.86 -46.23
CA LYS A 320 8.24 -16.79 -47.59
C LYS A 320 9.55 -17.58 -47.72
N ARG A 321 10.25 -17.83 -46.61
CA ARG A 321 11.46 -18.67 -46.58
C ARG A 321 11.19 -20.17 -46.41
N ARG A 322 9.97 -20.57 -46.05
CA ARG A 322 9.56 -21.98 -45.93
C ARG A 322 8.97 -22.55 -47.23
N LYS A 323 8.54 -21.68 -48.16
CA LYS A 323 8.25 -22.04 -49.55
C LYS A 323 9.51 -21.87 -50.38
#